data_AF-A0A1F4IB94-F1
#
_entry.id   AF-A0A1F4IB94-F1
#
_cell.length_a   1.000
_cell.length_b   1.000
_cell.length_c   1.000
_cell.angle_alpha   90.00
_cell.angle_beta   90.00
_cell.angle_gamma   90.00
#
_symmetry.space_group_name_H-M   'P 1'
#
loop_
_entity.id
_entity.type
_entity.pdbx_description
1 polymer ?
#
loop_
_entity_poly.entity_id
_entity_poly.type
_entity_poly.pdbx_seq_one_letter_code
_entity_poly.pdbx_strand_id
1 'polypeptide(L)'
;MKRCTSILLMAWVAGTAALAPLAAAAQGGIVYRCPGPPVLYTDALSPEEARERGCRTIEGAPITIIQAPKPRPAPASAANGSAASRPGEGKVDPAAQRQRDSDARRILEAELRREEDKLAALKRDYNNGEPERRGDERNFQNYLDRVAQMKAGIARTESDIAAIKREIAKLPS
;
A
#
# COMPACT_ATOMS: atom_id res chain seq x y z
N MET A 1 23.22 62.10 16.33
CA MET A 1 22.75 61.32 17.50
C MET A 1 22.81 59.84 17.15
N LYS A 2 23.57 59.07 17.94
CA LYS A 2 23.49 57.61 18.22
C LYS A 2 23.59 56.62 17.01
N ARG A 3 24.78 56.04 16.77
CA ARG A 3 25.28 54.68 17.16
C ARG A 3 25.08 53.64 16.04
N CYS A 4 26.14 53.20 15.36
CA CYS A 4 27.03 52.06 15.69
C CYS A 4 26.37 50.69 15.56
N THR A 5 26.81 49.90 14.58
CA THR A 5 26.73 48.42 14.52
C THR A 5 27.71 47.99 13.42
N SER A 6 29.02 48.00 13.68
CA SER A 6 29.83 46.92 14.27
C SER A 6 29.59 45.55 13.65
N ILE A 7 30.48 45.24 12.70
CA ILE A 7 30.80 43.92 12.20
C ILE A 7 31.29 43.07 13.37
N LEU A 8 30.76 41.85 13.53
CA LEU A 8 31.37 40.83 14.37
C LEU A 8 31.33 39.48 13.63
N LEU A 9 32.52 39.05 13.22
CA LEU A 9 32.88 37.65 13.00
C LEU A 9 32.81 36.92 14.35
N MET A 10 32.02 35.86 14.46
CA MET A 10 32.18 34.80 15.45
C MET A 10 31.55 33.52 14.85
N ALA A 11 32.38 32.60 14.37
CA ALA A 11 32.95 31.49 15.13
C ALA A 11 32.01 30.27 15.11
N TRP A 12 32.44 29.25 14.37
CA TRP A 12 31.91 27.90 14.38
C TRP A 12 31.70 27.37 15.80
N VAL A 13 30.50 26.88 16.09
CA VAL A 13 30.29 25.87 17.12
C VAL A 13 29.61 24.69 16.47
N ALA A 14 30.34 23.57 16.50
CA ALA A 14 29.89 22.25 16.11
C ALA A 14 28.65 21.83 16.90
N GLY A 15 27.66 21.32 16.17
CA GLY A 15 26.47 20.70 16.75
C GLY A 15 26.06 19.51 15.89
N THR A 16 26.91 18.49 15.81
CA THR A 16 26.52 17.17 15.29
C THR A 16 25.44 16.61 16.21
N ALA A 17 24.18 16.78 15.84
CA ALA A 17 23.06 16.07 16.46
C ALA A 17 23.22 14.57 16.13
N ALA A 18 23.79 13.83 17.07
CA ALA A 18 23.80 12.37 17.03
C ALA A 18 22.35 11.87 17.13
N LEU A 19 21.74 11.57 15.98
CA LEU A 19 20.52 10.77 15.92
C LEU A 19 20.86 9.36 16.41
N ALA A 20 20.65 9.13 17.70
CA ALA A 20 20.68 7.79 18.28
C ALA A 20 19.58 6.95 17.60
N PRO A 21 19.89 5.75 17.07
CA PRO A 21 18.86 4.88 16.54
C PRO A 21 17.97 4.40 17.69
N LEU A 22 16.67 4.69 17.60
CA LEU A 22 15.65 4.03 18.40
C LEU A 22 15.73 2.53 18.09
N ALA A 23 16.17 1.72 19.05
CA ALA A 23 16.05 0.28 18.97
C ALA A 23 14.56 -0.08 19.00
N ALA A 24 14.03 -0.56 17.88
CA ALA A 24 12.70 -1.16 17.84
C ALA A 24 12.74 -2.46 18.66
N ALA A 25 12.14 -2.45 19.85
CA ALA A 25 11.92 -3.67 20.62
C ALA A 25 10.98 -4.57 19.83
N ALA A 26 11.48 -5.73 19.39
CA ALA A 26 10.63 -6.81 18.92
C ALA A 26 9.82 -7.29 20.13
N GLN A 27 8.53 -6.97 20.15
CA GLN A 27 7.59 -7.40 21.19
C GLN A 27 7.35 -8.92 20.99
N GLY A 28 8.24 -9.76 21.51
CA GLY A 28 7.98 -11.19 21.67
C GLY A 28 6.97 -11.40 22.80
N GLY A 29 5.70 -11.10 22.54
CA GLY A 29 4.62 -11.21 23.52
C GLY A 29 4.17 -12.67 23.73
N ILE A 30 3.81 -13.01 24.97
CA ILE A 30 3.20 -14.30 25.32
C ILE A 30 1.78 -14.32 24.71
N VAL A 31 1.49 -15.31 23.86
CA VAL A 31 0.16 -15.49 23.26
C VAL A 31 -0.64 -16.50 24.08
N TYR A 32 -1.88 -16.16 24.42
CA TYR A 32 -2.79 -17.04 25.16
C TYR A 32 -3.86 -17.63 24.23
N ARG A 33 -4.20 -18.91 24.45
CA ARG A 33 -5.33 -19.60 23.83
C ARG A 33 -6.44 -19.80 24.84
N CYS A 34 -7.55 -19.10 24.64
CA CYS A 34 -8.72 -19.15 25.51
C CYS A 34 -9.75 -20.17 25.01
N PRO A 35 -10.29 -21.04 25.89
CA PRO A 35 -11.34 -22.00 25.52
C PRO A 35 -12.68 -21.29 25.27
N GLY A 36 -13.41 -21.72 24.24
CA GLY A 36 -14.74 -21.22 23.87
C GLY A 36 -15.07 -21.48 22.39
N PRO A 37 -16.34 -21.43 21.98
CA PRO A 37 -16.73 -21.32 20.57
C PRO A 37 -16.94 -19.84 20.19
N PRO A 38 -16.11 -19.22 19.34
CA PRO A 38 -14.85 -19.71 18.76
C PRO A 38 -13.65 -19.61 19.73
N VAL A 39 -12.62 -20.42 19.49
CA VAL A 39 -11.37 -20.42 20.27
C VAL A 39 -10.60 -19.14 19.98
N LEU A 40 -10.34 -18.34 21.02
CA LEU A 40 -9.69 -17.03 20.88
C LEU A 40 -8.18 -17.14 21.15
N TYR A 41 -7.37 -16.57 20.26
CA TYR A 41 -5.93 -16.39 20.42
C TYR A 41 -5.64 -14.90 20.59
N THR A 42 -4.97 -14.51 21.67
CA THR A 42 -4.71 -13.08 21.99
C THR A 42 -3.41 -12.89 22.76
N ASP A 43 -2.70 -11.81 22.47
CA ASP A 43 -1.51 -11.29 23.16
C ASP A 43 -1.85 -10.10 24.08
N ALA A 44 -3.10 -9.67 24.11
CA ALA A 44 -3.55 -8.49 24.85
C ALA A 44 -3.98 -8.78 26.30
N LEU A 45 -3.87 -10.02 26.78
CA LEU A 45 -4.25 -10.40 28.14
C LEU A 45 -3.04 -10.45 29.08
N SER A 46 -3.25 -9.98 30.31
CA SER A 46 -2.28 -10.20 31.39
C SER A 46 -2.26 -11.68 31.83
N PRO A 47 -1.16 -12.15 32.45
CA PRO A 47 -1.07 -13.53 32.95
C PRO A 47 -2.17 -13.90 33.95
N GLU A 48 -2.67 -12.95 34.73
CA GLU A 48 -3.73 -13.17 35.72
C GLU A 48 -5.10 -13.32 35.05
N GLU A 49 -5.45 -12.40 34.14
CA GLU A 49 -6.70 -12.46 33.37
C GLU A 49 -6.79 -13.72 32.49
N ALA A 50 -5.65 -14.14 31.93
CA ALA A 50 -5.57 -15.38 31.17
C ALA A 50 -5.87 -16.60 32.04
N ARG A 51 -5.39 -16.65 33.29
CA ARG A 51 -5.65 -17.75 34.22
C ARG A 51 -7.11 -17.80 34.65
N GLU A 52 -7.71 -16.65 34.96
CA GLU A 52 -9.12 -16.54 35.34
C GLU A 52 -10.05 -17.00 34.20
N ARG A 53 -9.69 -16.69 32.95
CA ARG A 53 -10.44 -17.08 31.76
C ARG A 53 -10.11 -18.48 31.25
N GLY A 54 -9.29 -19.25 32.00
CA GLY A 54 -8.89 -20.60 31.63
C GLY A 54 -8.04 -20.68 30.37
N CYS A 55 -7.43 -19.56 29.94
CA CYS A 55 -6.58 -19.50 28.78
C CYS A 55 -5.21 -20.14 29.08
N ARG A 56 -4.67 -20.90 28.11
CA ARG A 56 -3.35 -21.50 28.21
C ARG A 56 -2.32 -20.65 27.47
N THR A 57 -1.15 -20.43 28.06
CA THR A 57 -0.01 -19.85 27.37
C THR A 57 0.44 -20.78 26.25
N ILE A 58 0.53 -20.24 25.05
CA ILE A 58 1.22 -20.89 23.95
C ILE A 58 2.53 -20.13 23.81
N GLU A 59 3.58 -20.67 24.41
CA GLU A 59 4.93 -20.30 24.02
C GLU A 59 5.11 -20.77 22.58
N GLY A 60 5.03 -19.82 21.65
CA GLY A 60 5.16 -20.09 20.23
C GLY A 60 6.47 -20.84 19.98
N ALA A 61 6.39 -21.96 19.25
CA ALA A 61 7.53 -22.50 18.53
C ALA A 61 8.28 -21.32 17.88
N PRO A 62 9.62 -21.27 17.91
CA PRO A 62 10.36 -20.06 17.59
C PRO A 62 9.90 -19.55 16.23
N ILE A 63 9.24 -18.39 16.22
CA ILE A 63 8.94 -17.68 14.98
C ILE A 63 10.32 -17.35 14.42
N THR A 64 10.79 -18.13 13.46
CA THR A 64 12.04 -17.85 12.75
C THR A 64 11.79 -16.64 11.88
N ILE A 65 11.88 -15.46 12.49
CA ILE A 65 11.94 -14.20 11.75
C ILE A 65 13.30 -14.22 11.07
N ILE A 66 13.35 -14.71 9.84
CA ILE A 66 14.54 -14.56 9.00
C ILE A 66 14.59 -13.08 8.65
N GLN A 67 15.30 -12.30 9.46
CA GLN A 67 15.61 -10.92 9.11
C GLN A 67 16.39 -10.95 7.79
N ALA A 68 15.81 -10.37 6.73
CA ALA A 68 16.53 -10.20 5.49
C ALA A 68 17.84 -9.44 5.80
N PRO A 69 19.01 -9.98 5.45
CA PRO A 69 20.27 -9.33 5.75
C PRO A 69 20.25 -7.93 5.13
N LYS A 70 20.43 -6.92 5.98
CA LYS A 70 20.53 -5.52 5.54
C LYS A 70 21.62 -5.44 4.46
N PRO A 71 21.31 -4.94 3.24
CA PRO A 71 22.30 -4.89 2.18
C PRO A 71 23.52 -4.11 2.64
N ARG A 72 24.66 -4.79 2.75
CA ARG A 72 25.94 -4.13 3.00
C ARG A 72 26.28 -3.37 1.71
N PRO A 73 26.63 -2.07 1.77
CA PRO A 73 27.06 -1.36 0.58
C PRO A 73 28.30 -2.07 0.03
N ALA A 74 28.17 -2.61 -1.18
CA ALA A 74 29.24 -3.34 -1.83
C ALA A 74 30.30 -2.35 -2.34
N PRO A 75 31.60 -2.58 -2.08
CA PRO A 75 32.64 -1.89 -2.82
C PRO A 75 32.56 -2.35 -4.29
N ALA A 76 32.59 -1.39 -5.20
CA ALA A 76 32.60 -1.67 -6.63
C ALA A 76 33.88 -2.43 -7.00
N SER A 77 33.76 -3.72 -7.32
CA SER A 77 34.77 -4.46 -8.07
C SER A 77 34.15 -5.69 -8.73
N ALA A 78 34.59 -5.92 -9.96
CA ALA A 78 34.00 -6.77 -10.96
C ALA A 78 34.20 -8.29 -10.73
N ALA A 79 33.43 -9.04 -11.51
CA ALA A 79 33.60 -10.43 -11.96
C ALA A 79 32.92 -11.56 -11.17
N ASN A 80 32.00 -12.22 -11.90
CA ASN A 80 31.66 -13.65 -11.90
C ASN A 80 31.66 -14.40 -10.56
N GLY A 81 30.48 -14.51 -9.96
CA GLY A 81 30.17 -15.54 -8.98
C GLY A 81 28.74 -16.03 -9.17
N SER A 82 28.59 -17.26 -9.62
CA SER A 82 27.31 -17.97 -9.72
C SER A 82 26.57 -17.87 -8.38
N ALA A 83 25.47 -17.12 -8.35
CA ALA A 83 24.57 -17.08 -7.22
C ALA A 83 24.00 -18.48 -7.00
N ALA A 84 24.37 -19.12 -5.89
CA ALA A 84 23.80 -20.38 -5.45
C ALA A 84 22.27 -20.23 -5.42
N SER A 85 21.62 -20.91 -6.35
CA SER A 85 20.18 -20.86 -6.53
C SER A 85 19.52 -21.52 -5.33
N ARG A 86 18.69 -20.75 -4.61
CA ARG A 86 17.85 -21.28 -3.54
C ARG A 86 16.90 -22.32 -4.15
N PRO A 87 16.74 -23.52 -3.55
CA PRO A 87 15.84 -24.54 -4.07
C PRO A 87 14.39 -24.09 -3.80
N GLY A 88 13.78 -23.49 -4.82
CA GLY A 88 12.49 -22.80 -4.77
C GLY A 88 12.42 -21.65 -5.78
N GLU A 89 13.57 -21.08 -6.10
CA GLU A 89 13.76 -20.11 -7.20
C GLU A 89 13.99 -20.88 -8.52
N GLY A 90 13.05 -21.78 -8.85
CA GLY A 90 13.04 -22.38 -10.18
C GLY A 90 12.82 -21.24 -11.17
N LYS A 91 13.79 -20.97 -12.05
CA LYS A 91 13.59 -20.05 -13.18
C LYS A 91 12.28 -20.46 -13.87
N VAL A 92 11.27 -19.59 -13.80
CA VAL A 92 9.99 -19.84 -14.47
C VAL A 92 10.29 -20.06 -15.95
N ASP A 93 9.71 -21.10 -16.53
CA ASP A 93 9.87 -21.38 -17.96
C ASP A 93 9.49 -20.12 -18.76
N PRO A 94 10.35 -19.60 -19.66
CA PRO A 94 10.06 -18.41 -20.45
C PRO A 94 8.75 -18.53 -21.25
N ALA A 95 8.35 -19.73 -21.69
CA ALA A 95 7.06 -19.95 -22.34
C ALA A 95 5.89 -19.75 -21.36
N ALA A 96 6.02 -20.29 -20.13
CA ALA A 96 5.02 -20.09 -19.08
C ALA A 96 4.92 -18.62 -18.63
N GLN A 97 6.04 -17.89 -18.61
CA GLN A 97 6.04 -16.45 -18.29
C GLN A 97 5.29 -15.65 -19.36
N ARG A 98 5.60 -15.87 -20.65
CA ARG A 98 4.90 -15.20 -21.77
C ARG A 98 3.40 -15.47 -21.76
N GLN A 99 2.98 -16.68 -21.42
CA GLN A 99 1.56 -17.02 -21.31
C GLN A 99 0.88 -16.25 -20.17
N ARG A 100 1.54 -16.09 -19.02
CA ARG A 100 1.00 -15.27 -17.92
C ARG A 100 0.91 -13.79 -18.30
N ASP A 101 1.91 -13.27 -19.00
CA ASP A 101 1.94 -11.89 -19.45
C ASP A 101 0.83 -11.60 -20.48
N SER A 102 0.58 -12.55 -21.41
CA SER A 102 -0.51 -12.44 -22.38
C SER A 102 -1.88 -12.54 -21.72
N ASP A 103 -2.05 -13.43 -20.75
CA ASP A 103 -3.28 -13.55 -19.95
C ASP A 103 -3.52 -12.30 -19.10
N ALA A 104 -2.48 -11.76 -18.46
CA ALA A 104 -2.56 -10.51 -17.71
C ALA A 104 -2.99 -9.34 -18.61
N ARG A 105 -2.39 -9.22 -19.80
CA ARG A 105 -2.78 -8.20 -20.78
C ARG A 105 -4.24 -8.35 -21.18
N ARG A 106 -4.68 -9.56 -21.52
CA ARG A 106 -6.07 -9.84 -21.90
C ARG A 106 -7.07 -9.48 -20.81
N ILE A 107 -6.74 -9.75 -19.54
CA ILE A 107 -7.59 -9.39 -18.39
C ILE A 107 -7.66 -7.87 -18.23
N LEU A 108 -6.52 -7.17 -18.28
CA LEU A 108 -6.50 -5.71 -18.16
C LEU A 108 -7.21 -5.01 -19.32
N GLU A 109 -7.10 -5.54 -20.55
CA GLU A 109 -7.84 -5.02 -21.71
C GLU A 109 -9.35 -5.23 -21.58
N ALA A 110 -9.79 -6.36 -21.03
CA ALA A 110 -11.20 -6.59 -20.75
C ALA A 110 -11.73 -5.63 -19.68
N GLU A 111 -10.94 -5.40 -18.62
CA GLU A 111 -11.30 -4.44 -17.57
C GLU A 111 -11.31 -3.00 -18.09
N LEU A 112 -10.34 -2.66 -18.94
CA LEU A 112 -10.29 -1.36 -19.61
C LEU A 112 -11.58 -1.08 -20.38
N ARG A 113 -12.04 -2.05 -21.18
CA ARG A 113 -13.30 -1.91 -21.95
C ARG A 113 -14.50 -1.71 -21.03
N ARG A 114 -14.59 -2.45 -19.93
CA ARG A 114 -15.68 -2.29 -18.95
C ARG A 114 -15.71 -0.89 -18.33
N GLU A 115 -14.55 -0.36 -17.93
CA GLU A 115 -14.49 0.99 -17.37
C GLU A 115 -14.72 2.08 -18.44
N GLU A 116 -14.29 1.87 -19.69
CA GLU A 116 -14.61 2.76 -20.81
C GLU A 116 -16.13 2.78 -21.12
N ASP A 117 -16.80 1.63 -21.11
CA ASP A 117 -18.25 1.52 -21.28
C ASP A 117 -19.01 2.21 -20.14
N LYS A 118 -18.56 1.99 -18.90
CA LYS A 118 -19.10 2.65 -17.70
C LYS A 118 -18.91 4.17 -17.76
N LEU A 119 -17.76 4.66 -18.21
CA LEU A 119 -17.53 6.07 -18.43
C LEU A 119 -18.48 6.63 -19.49
N ALA A 120 -18.69 5.92 -20.59
CA ALA A 120 -19.61 6.33 -21.63
C ALA A 120 -21.06 6.42 -21.11
N ALA A 121 -21.49 5.46 -20.28
CA ALA A 121 -22.79 5.51 -19.61
C ALA A 121 -22.89 6.71 -18.65
N LEU A 122 -21.90 6.91 -17.78
CA LEU A 122 -21.87 8.05 -16.84
C LEU A 122 -21.89 9.40 -17.58
N LYS A 123 -21.16 9.54 -18.68
CA LYS A 123 -21.15 10.76 -19.49
C LYS A 123 -22.49 11.00 -20.19
N ARG A 124 -23.15 9.94 -20.68
CA ARG A 124 -24.50 10.02 -21.23
C ARG A 124 -25.48 10.51 -20.16
N ASP A 125 -25.47 9.90 -18.98
CA ASP A 125 -26.38 10.26 -17.89
C ASP A 125 -26.11 11.67 -17.35
N TYR A 126 -24.84 12.08 -17.30
CA TYR A 126 -24.43 13.42 -16.89
C TYR A 126 -24.89 14.51 -17.88
N ASN A 127 -25.11 14.14 -19.15
CA ASN A 127 -25.65 15.02 -20.19
C ASN A 127 -25.04 16.42 -20.19
N ASN A 128 -23.71 16.51 -20.32
CA ASN A 128 -22.95 17.77 -20.30
C ASN A 128 -23.12 18.64 -19.04
N GLY A 129 -23.58 18.07 -17.92
CA GLY A 129 -23.83 18.79 -16.66
C GLY A 129 -25.29 19.14 -16.43
N GLU A 130 -26.16 18.73 -17.35
CA GLU A 130 -27.61 18.92 -17.28
C GLU A 130 -28.31 17.55 -17.30
N PRO A 131 -28.05 16.67 -16.33
CA PRO A 131 -28.74 15.40 -16.25
C PRO A 131 -30.24 15.63 -16.06
N GLU A 132 -31.08 14.73 -16.57
CA GLU A 132 -32.52 14.90 -16.45
C GLU A 132 -32.96 14.96 -14.97
N ARG A 133 -33.83 15.91 -14.67
CA ARG A 133 -34.37 16.10 -13.31
C ARG A 133 -35.33 14.97 -13.00
N ARG A 134 -35.13 14.35 -11.85
CA ARG A 134 -36.00 13.28 -11.39
C ARG A 134 -37.18 13.86 -10.61
N GLY A 135 -38.34 13.20 -10.65
CA GLY A 135 -39.56 13.69 -10.01
C GLY A 135 -39.47 13.80 -8.48
N ASP A 136 -38.56 13.04 -7.87
CA ASP A 136 -38.19 13.05 -6.46
C ASP A 136 -37.30 14.26 -6.07
N GLU A 137 -36.75 14.99 -7.05
CA GLU A 137 -35.83 16.13 -6.84
C GLU A 137 -36.56 17.46 -6.76
N ARG A 138 -37.58 17.53 -5.89
CA ARG A 138 -38.33 18.79 -5.62
C ARG A 138 -37.42 19.88 -5.06
N ASN A 139 -36.35 19.51 -4.35
CA ASN A 139 -35.33 20.44 -3.86
C ASN A 139 -34.22 20.60 -4.91
N PHE A 140 -33.96 21.85 -5.33
CA PHE A 140 -32.88 22.16 -6.27
C PHE A 140 -31.48 21.80 -5.75
N GLN A 141 -31.27 21.84 -4.44
CA GLN A 141 -29.97 21.52 -3.86
C GLN A 141 -29.62 20.04 -4.02
N ASN A 142 -30.61 19.15 -3.87
CA ASN A 142 -30.42 17.70 -4.12
C ASN A 142 -30.00 17.42 -5.57
N TYR A 143 -30.56 18.18 -6.52
CA TYR A 143 -30.16 18.10 -7.92
C TYR A 143 -28.70 18.52 -8.11
N LEU A 144 -28.29 19.67 -7.55
CA LEU A 144 -26.90 20.14 -7.63
C LEU A 144 -25.91 19.16 -7.00
N ASP A 145 -26.26 18.59 -5.84
CA ASP A 145 -25.42 17.60 -5.17
C ASP A 145 -25.28 16.33 -6.00
N ARG A 146 -26.35 15.85 -6.64
CA ARG A 146 -26.28 14.72 -7.56
C ARG A 146 -25.42 15.03 -8.78
N VAL A 147 -25.58 16.20 -9.41
CA VAL A 147 -24.73 16.63 -10.54
C VAL A 147 -23.27 16.61 -10.14
N ALA A 148 -22.94 17.15 -8.95
CA ALA A 148 -21.59 17.14 -8.42
C ALA A 148 -21.08 15.71 -8.16
N GLN A 149 -21.91 14.81 -7.62
CA GLN A 149 -21.58 13.40 -7.44
C GLN A 149 -21.34 12.68 -8.77
N MET A 150 -22.17 12.92 -9.80
CA MET A 150 -21.99 12.35 -11.14
C MET A 150 -20.67 12.81 -11.76
N LYS A 151 -20.35 14.11 -11.66
CA LYS A 151 -19.07 14.66 -12.11
C LYS A 151 -17.88 14.03 -11.37
N ALA A 152 -17.98 13.87 -10.05
CA ALA A 152 -16.94 13.20 -9.27
C ALA A 152 -16.79 11.72 -9.64
N GLY A 153 -17.89 11.03 -9.94
CA GLY A 153 -17.89 9.65 -10.44
C GLY A 153 -17.15 9.53 -11.77
N ILE A 154 -17.46 10.42 -12.73
CA ILE A 154 -16.75 10.49 -14.02
C ILE A 154 -15.25 10.68 -13.81
N ALA A 155 -14.84 11.64 -12.97
CA ALA A 155 -13.43 11.91 -12.71
C ALA A 155 -12.68 10.72 -12.10
N ARG A 156 -13.34 9.95 -11.22
CA ARG A 156 -12.76 8.70 -10.66
C ARG A 156 -12.58 7.66 -11.75
N THR A 157 -13.61 7.37 -12.53
CA THR A 157 -13.53 6.40 -13.63
C THR A 157 -12.49 6.80 -14.68
N GLU A 158 -12.34 8.09 -14.99
CA GLU A 158 -11.25 8.58 -15.86
C GLU A 158 -9.86 8.28 -15.28
N SER A 159 -9.70 8.41 -13.97
CA SER A 159 -8.46 8.06 -13.26
C SER A 159 -8.18 6.55 -13.30
N ASP A 160 -9.21 5.73 -13.10
CA ASP A 160 -9.13 4.27 -13.15
C ASP A 160 -8.71 3.79 -14.54
N ILE A 161 -9.34 4.32 -15.59
CA ILE A 161 -8.96 4.06 -16.99
C ILE A 161 -7.48 4.43 -17.22
N ALA A 162 -7.05 5.59 -16.75
CA ALA A 162 -5.66 6.01 -16.89
C ALA A 162 -4.70 5.09 -16.12
N ALA A 163 -5.09 4.60 -14.95
CA ALA A 163 -4.31 3.63 -14.17
C ALA A 163 -4.18 2.29 -14.92
N ILE A 164 -5.28 1.74 -15.43
CA ILE A 164 -5.27 0.49 -16.20
C ILE A 164 -4.40 0.62 -17.46
N LYS A 165 -4.51 1.74 -18.19
CA LYS A 165 -3.65 2.00 -19.36
C LYS A 165 -2.16 2.03 -19.01
N ARG A 166 -1.80 2.58 -17.84
CA ARG A 166 -0.41 2.53 -17.34
C ARG A 166 0.03 1.12 -17.00
N GLU A 167 -0.83 0.29 -16.39
CA GLU A 167 -0.49 -1.10 -16.10
C GLU A 167 -0.30 -1.93 -17.37
N ILE A 168 -1.16 -1.75 -18.38
CA ILE A 168 -0.99 -2.40 -19.69
C ILE A 168 0.34 -2.00 -20.32
N ALA A 169 0.71 -0.72 -20.25
CA ALA A 169 1.97 -0.22 -20.81
C ALA A 169 3.22 -0.75 -20.10
N LYS A 170 3.10 -1.28 -18.87
CA LYS A 170 4.21 -1.93 -18.16
C LYS A 170 4.42 -3.39 -18.60
N LEU A 171 3.41 -4.02 -19.20
CA LEU A 171 3.53 -5.40 -19.65
C LEU A 171 4.43 -5.47 -20.89
N PRO A 172 5.28 -6.51 -21.01
CA PRO A 172 6.12 -6.69 -22.18
C PRO A 172 5.29 -6.83 -23.46
N SER A 173 5.82 -6.31 -24.56
CA SER A 173 5.23 -6.35 -25.92
C SER A 173 5.25 -7.75 -26.53
#